data_AF-A0A067DNE7-F1
#
_entry.id   AF-A0A067DNE7-F1
#
_cell.length_a   1.000
_cell.length_b   1.000
_cell.length_c   1.000
_cell.angle_alpha   90.00
_cell.angle_beta   90.00
_cell.angle_gamma   90.00
#
_symmetry.space_group_name_H-M   'P 1'
#
loop_
_entity.id
_entity.type
_entity.pdbx_description
1 polymer ?
#
loop_
_entity_poly.entity_id
_entity_poly.type
_entity_poly.pdbx_seq_one_letter_code
_entity_poly.pdbx_strand_id
1 'polypeptide(L)'
;KRVDMERARREFLSSSSQTMKMESNFDATSERECSVCLFDLHLSAVGCHCSSDRYACLIHAKNFCSCAWGSKFFLYRYDTSELNILVEALEGKLSAVYRWARLDLGLALSSFISRDNMDFDKLSHSMDGPVLKM
;
A
#
# COMPACT_ATOMS: atom_id res chain seq x y z
N LYS A 1 -14.93 -8.30 -0.37
CA LYS A 1 -13.65 -8.61 0.34
C LYS A 1 -13.26 -7.43 1.24
N ARG A 2 -12.28 -7.56 2.15
CA ARG A 2 -11.94 -6.53 3.18
C ARG A 2 -11.65 -5.13 2.60
N VAL A 3 -10.94 -5.05 1.48
CA VAL A 3 -10.63 -3.78 0.79
C VAL A 3 -11.89 -3.06 0.28
N ASP A 4 -12.89 -3.81 -0.19
CA ASP A 4 -14.15 -3.23 -0.67
C ASP A 4 -14.94 -2.60 0.48
N MET A 5 -14.97 -3.27 1.64
CA MET A 5 -15.60 -2.72 2.85
C MET A 5 -14.91 -1.44 3.30
N GLU A 6 -13.58 -1.41 3.23
CA GLU A 6 -12.79 -0.25 3.61
C GLU A 6 -13.03 0.93 2.66
N ARG A 7 -13.03 0.68 1.35
CA ARG A 7 -13.35 1.68 0.32
C ARG A 7 -14.74 2.27 0.53
N ALA A 8 -15.76 1.41 0.67
CA ALA A 8 -17.14 1.83 0.87
C ALA A 8 -17.30 2.70 2.13
N ARG A 9 -16.58 2.38 3.22
CA ARG A 9 -16.62 3.17 4.46
C ARG A 9 -15.96 4.55 4.30
N ARG A 10 -14.95 4.68 3.45
CA ARG A 10 -14.23 5.95 3.22
C ARG A 10 -14.94 6.90 2.27
N GLU A 11 -15.70 6.38 1.30
CA GLU A 11 -16.43 7.19 0.31
C GLU A 11 -17.39 8.21 0.97
N PHE A 12 -18.02 7.85 2.09
CA PHE A 12 -18.96 8.72 2.81
C PHE A 12 -18.33 9.88 3.58
N LEU A 13 -16.99 9.95 3.65
CA LEU A 13 -16.26 10.90 4.50
C LEU A 13 -15.79 12.16 3.72
N SER A 14 -15.93 12.13 2.39
CA SER A 14 -15.25 13.02 1.44
C SER A 14 -15.67 14.50 1.47
N SER A 15 -16.67 14.94 2.24
CA SER A 15 -17.25 16.28 2.04
C SER A 15 -16.84 17.37 3.02
N SER A 16 -16.19 17.09 4.15
CA SER A 16 -15.94 18.16 5.16
C SER A 16 -14.79 17.94 6.16
N SER A 17 -14.08 16.81 6.12
CA SER A 17 -13.25 16.41 7.26
C SER A 17 -11.77 16.26 6.93
N GLN A 18 -10.92 16.64 7.88
CA GLN A 18 -9.47 16.51 7.79
C GLN A 18 -9.11 15.02 7.76
N THR A 19 -8.69 14.52 6.59
CA THR A 19 -8.26 13.14 6.39
C THR A 19 -6.74 13.12 6.30
N MET A 20 -6.09 12.23 7.06
CA MET A 20 -4.63 12.17 7.18
C MET A 20 -4.15 10.73 7.31
N LYS A 21 -2.93 10.47 6.83
CA LYS A 21 -2.30 9.15 6.93
C LYS A 21 -1.89 8.89 8.39
N MET A 22 -2.08 7.65 8.85
CA MET A 22 -1.63 7.21 10.17
C MET A 22 -0.11 7.25 10.25
N GLU A 23 0.40 7.56 11.45
CA GLU A 23 1.80 7.28 11.76
C GLU A 23 2.04 5.76 11.74
N SER A 24 3.22 5.34 11.32
CA SER A 24 3.55 3.91 11.18
C SER A 24 3.43 3.13 12.49
N ASN A 25 3.63 3.81 13.62
CA ASN A 25 3.58 3.28 14.99
C ASN A 25 2.21 3.42 15.67
N PHE A 26 1.15 3.84 14.95
CA PHE A 26 -0.18 4.17 15.50
C PHE A 26 -0.75 3.14 16.51
N ASP A 27 -0.58 1.85 16.20
CA ASP A 27 -1.02 0.68 16.96
C ASP A 27 0.13 -0.24 17.39
N ALA A 28 1.39 0.23 17.28
CA ALA A 28 2.56 -0.62 17.49
C ALA A 28 2.80 -0.99 18.96
N THR A 29 2.40 -0.13 19.90
CA THR A 29 2.60 -0.33 21.35
C THR A 29 1.37 -0.89 22.05
N SER A 30 0.20 -0.67 21.48
CA SER A 30 -1.08 -1.10 22.03
C SER A 30 -2.09 -1.16 20.90
N GLU A 31 -2.88 -2.23 20.88
CA GLU A 31 -3.99 -2.36 19.95
C GLU A 31 -4.90 -1.14 20.04
N ARG A 32 -5.33 -0.64 18.88
CA ARG A 32 -6.25 0.49 18.77
C ARG A 32 -7.59 -0.07 18.39
N GLU A 33 -8.54 0.06 19.29
CA GLU A 33 -9.89 -0.45 19.10
C GLU A 33 -10.92 0.67 19.11
N CYS A 34 -12.02 0.46 18.39
CA CYS A 34 -13.15 1.37 18.45
C CYS A 34 -13.72 1.41 19.87
N SER A 35 -13.81 2.61 20.46
CA SER A 35 -14.36 2.78 21.81
C SER A 35 -15.86 2.47 21.95
N VAL A 36 -16.52 2.01 20.88
CA VAL A 36 -17.95 1.68 20.84
C VAL A 36 -18.17 0.18 20.59
N CYS A 37 -17.38 -0.44 19.73
CA CYS A 37 -17.59 -1.84 19.32
C CYS A 37 -16.34 -2.72 19.36
N LEU A 38 -15.24 -2.23 19.92
CA LEU A 38 -13.96 -2.95 20.05
C LEU A 38 -13.40 -3.48 18.73
N PHE A 39 -13.80 -2.87 17.61
CA PHE A 39 -13.30 -3.26 16.30
C PHE A 39 -11.88 -2.71 16.13
N ASP A 40 -10.95 -3.56 15.69
CA ASP A 40 -9.58 -3.19 15.36
C ASP A 40 -9.51 -2.04 14.34
N LEU A 41 -8.67 -1.05 14.65
CA LEU A 41 -8.56 0.20 13.89
C LEU A 41 -7.30 0.27 13.03
N HIS A 42 -6.68 -0.87 12.72
CA HIS A 42 -5.42 -0.92 11.97
C HIS A 42 -5.46 -0.21 10.62
N LEU A 43 -6.59 -0.29 9.90
CA LEU A 43 -6.73 0.30 8.56
C LEU A 43 -7.20 1.75 8.57
N SER A 44 -8.10 2.08 9.50
CA SER A 44 -8.76 3.39 9.57
C SER A 44 -9.35 3.65 10.94
N ALA A 45 -9.34 4.93 11.32
CA ALA A 45 -9.87 5.39 12.59
C ALA A 45 -10.47 6.80 12.46
N VAL A 46 -11.30 7.16 13.42
CA VAL A 46 -11.80 8.52 13.63
C VAL A 46 -11.31 8.98 14.99
N GLY A 47 -10.69 10.16 15.01
CA GLY A 47 -10.29 10.86 16.22
C GLY A 47 -10.93 12.24 16.32
N CYS A 48 -10.79 12.87 17.48
CA CYS A 48 -11.24 14.23 17.72
C CYS A 48 -10.34 14.87 18.77
N HIS A 49 -10.04 16.15 18.64
CA HIS A 49 -9.17 16.87 19.57
C HIS A 49 -9.70 16.93 21.02
N CYS A 50 -10.97 16.57 21.26
CA CYS A 50 -11.52 16.44 22.61
C CYS A 50 -11.00 15.22 23.39
N SER A 51 -10.34 14.26 22.74
CA SER A 51 -9.75 13.07 23.37
C SER A 51 -8.51 12.65 22.58
N SER A 52 -7.34 12.65 23.21
CA SER A 52 -6.07 12.34 22.55
C SER A 52 -5.78 10.83 22.43
N ASP A 53 -6.49 10.00 23.16
CA ASP A 53 -6.21 8.57 23.37
C ASP A 53 -7.34 7.63 22.93
N ARG A 54 -8.50 8.18 22.53
CA ARG A 54 -9.67 7.41 22.11
C ARG A 54 -9.91 7.57 20.62
N TYR A 55 -10.39 6.47 20.02
CA TYR A 55 -10.72 6.42 18.61
C TYR A 55 -12.01 5.63 18.37
N ALA A 56 -12.62 5.84 17.21
CA ALA A 56 -13.74 5.03 16.73
C ALA A 56 -13.48 4.47 15.32
N CYS A 57 -14.18 3.39 14.98
CA CYS A 57 -14.23 2.94 13.59
C CYS A 57 -15.10 3.90 12.76
N LEU A 58 -14.96 3.86 11.43
CA LEU A 58 -15.70 4.74 10.52
C LEU A 58 -17.23 4.62 10.64
N ILE A 59 -17.73 3.44 11.05
CA ILE A 59 -19.17 3.19 11.27
C ILE A 59 -19.67 3.97 12.50
N HIS A 60 -18.89 4.01 13.57
CA HIS A 60 -19.24 4.67 14.82
C HIS A 60 -18.74 6.12 14.90
N ALA A 61 -18.29 6.70 13.79
CA ALA A 61 -17.77 8.08 13.73
C ALA A 61 -18.75 9.11 14.33
N LYS A 62 -20.06 8.96 14.05
CA LYS A 62 -21.11 9.86 14.58
C LYS A 62 -21.36 9.68 16.08
N ASN A 63 -21.12 8.49 16.62
CA ASN A 63 -21.35 8.12 18.01
C ASN A 63 -20.09 8.28 18.88
N PHE A 64 -18.97 8.73 18.30
CA PHE A 64 -17.68 8.80 18.98
C PHE A 64 -17.66 9.84 20.12
N CYS A 65 -18.13 11.06 19.84
CA CYS A 65 -18.19 12.16 20.80
C CYS A 65 -19.23 13.22 20.36
N SER A 66 -19.63 14.09 21.30
CA SER A 66 -20.62 15.15 21.07
C SER A 66 -20.12 16.33 20.25
N CYS A 67 -18.83 16.40 19.92
CA CYS A 67 -18.29 17.49 19.09
C CYS A 67 -18.89 17.47 17.68
N ALA A 68 -18.91 18.63 17.01
CA ALA A 68 -19.37 18.73 15.62
C ALA A 68 -18.58 17.81 14.68
N TRP A 69 -19.18 17.43 13.55
CA TRP A 69 -18.54 16.56 12.56
C TRP A 69 -17.21 17.15 12.04
N GLY A 70 -17.18 18.47 11.78
CA GLY A 70 -15.97 19.16 11.34
C GLY A 70 -14.84 19.23 12.36
N SER A 71 -15.09 18.91 13.64
CA SER A 71 -14.06 18.83 14.68
C SER A 71 -13.36 17.45 14.72
N LYS A 72 -13.85 16.49 13.93
CA LYS A 72 -13.30 15.14 13.84
C LYS A 72 -12.28 15.06 12.71
N PHE A 73 -11.24 14.26 12.92
CA PHE A 73 -10.25 13.92 11.91
C PHE A 73 -10.29 12.43 11.62
N PHE A 74 -9.94 12.08 10.39
CA PHE A 74 -9.99 10.73 9.86
C PHE A 74 -8.59 10.25 9.56
N LEU A 75 -8.27 9.08 10.11
CA LEU A 75 -6.98 8.44 9.96
C LEU A 75 -7.13 7.25 9.01
N TYR A 76 -6.14 7.04 8.15
CA TYR A 76 -6.04 5.85 7.31
C TYR A 76 -4.60 5.36 7.21
N ARG A 77 -4.39 4.05 7.17
CA ARG A 77 -3.04 3.48 7.06
C ARG A 77 -2.51 3.46 5.64
N TYR A 78 -3.33 2.97 4.71
CA TYR A 78 -2.98 2.82 3.30
C TYR A 78 -3.99 3.54 2.42
N ASP A 79 -3.55 4.19 1.36
CA ASP A 79 -4.41 4.73 0.31
C ASP A 79 -5.13 3.59 -0.42
N THR A 80 -6.25 3.88 -1.09
CA THR A 80 -7.01 2.87 -1.85
C THR A 80 -6.14 2.22 -2.94
N SER A 81 -5.22 2.96 -3.53
CA SER A 81 -4.26 2.44 -4.53
C SER A 81 -3.26 1.46 -3.91
N GLU A 82 -2.75 1.75 -2.71
CA GLU A 82 -1.84 0.87 -1.97
C GLU A 82 -2.52 -0.45 -1.60
N LEU A 83 -3.77 -0.38 -1.12
CA LEU A 83 -4.57 -1.58 -0.84
C LEU A 83 -4.83 -2.43 -2.09
N ASN A 84 -5.04 -1.81 -3.25
CA ASN A 84 -5.21 -2.54 -4.50
C ASN A 84 -3.93 -3.26 -4.92
N ILE A 85 -2.74 -2.68 -4.70
CA ILE A 85 -1.46 -3.35 -4.96
C ILE A 85 -1.33 -4.63 -4.12
N LEU A 86 -1.72 -4.58 -2.84
CA LEU A 86 -1.74 -5.77 -1.98
C LEU A 86 -2.66 -6.86 -2.53
N VAL A 87 -3.86 -6.50 -3.00
CA VAL A 87 -4.80 -7.46 -3.61
C VAL A 87 -4.18 -8.09 -4.85
N GLU A 88 -3.60 -7.29 -5.75
CA GLU A 88 -2.93 -7.78 -6.96
C GLU A 88 -1.76 -8.71 -6.65
N ALA A 89 -0.97 -8.40 -5.61
CA ALA A 89 0.13 -9.24 -5.17
C ALA A 89 -0.37 -10.60 -4.66
N LEU A 90 -1.45 -10.62 -3.87
CA LEU A 90 -2.09 -11.85 -3.40
C LEU A 90 -2.74 -12.65 -4.53
N GLU A 91 -3.12 -12.01 -5.63
CA GLU A 91 -3.59 -12.65 -6.86
C GLU A 91 -2.45 -13.19 -7.75
N GLY A 92 -1.19 -13.06 -7.31
CA GLY A 92 -0.03 -13.64 -7.99
C GLY A 92 0.67 -12.71 -8.97
N LYS A 93 0.32 -11.42 -9.02
CA LYS A 93 1.04 -10.46 -9.88
C LYS A 93 2.41 -10.14 -9.27
N LEU A 94 3.46 -10.72 -9.83
CA LEU A 94 4.84 -10.51 -9.37
C LEU A 94 5.25 -9.03 -9.36
N SER A 95 4.82 -8.25 -10.36
CA SER A 95 5.06 -6.81 -10.39
C SER A 95 4.41 -6.06 -9.21
N ALA A 96 3.27 -6.52 -8.72
CA ALA A 96 2.62 -5.94 -7.54
C ALA A 96 3.36 -6.30 -6.24
N VAL A 97 3.88 -7.54 -6.14
CA VAL A 97 4.76 -7.95 -5.03
C VAL A 97 5.98 -7.02 -4.95
N TYR A 98 6.66 -6.77 -6.07
CA TYR A 98 7.81 -5.87 -6.11
C TYR A 98 7.45 -4.43 -5.76
N ARG A 99 6.32 -3.94 -6.27
CA ARG A 99 5.85 -2.58 -5.95
C ARG A 99 5.56 -2.44 -4.46
N TRP A 100 4.92 -3.43 -3.84
CA TRP A 100 4.67 -3.43 -2.40
C TRP A 100 5.97 -3.46 -1.60
N ALA A 101 6.89 -4.38 -1.91
CA ALA A 101 8.18 -4.49 -1.24
C ALA A 101 8.98 -3.18 -1.28
N ARG A 102 8.92 -2.46 -2.41
CA ARG A 102 9.56 -1.15 -2.53
C ARG A 102 8.86 -0.06 -1.72
N LEU A 103 7.53 -0.05 -1.69
CA LEU A 103 6.75 0.96 -0.98
C LEU A 103 6.83 0.81 0.54
N ASP A 104 6.73 -0.43 1.03
CA ASP A 104 6.60 -0.73 2.46
C ASP A 104 7.97 -0.94 3.14
N LEU A 105 8.91 -1.61 2.45
CA LEU A 105 10.22 -1.96 3.01
C LEU A 105 11.39 -1.16 2.40
N GLY A 106 11.13 -0.30 1.42
CA GLY A 106 12.19 0.44 0.72
C GLY A 106 13.13 -0.44 -0.10
N LEU A 107 12.74 -1.67 -0.41
CA LEU A 107 13.60 -2.62 -1.13
C LEU A 107 13.76 -2.21 -2.60
N ALA A 108 15.00 -2.27 -3.07
CA ALA A 108 15.34 -2.10 -4.48
C ALA A 108 15.65 -3.46 -5.10
N LEU A 109 15.14 -3.69 -6.32
CA LEU A 109 15.52 -4.87 -7.09
C LEU A 109 16.86 -4.60 -7.76
N SER A 110 17.87 -5.43 -7.46
CA SER A 110 19.07 -5.53 -8.28
C SER A 110 18.89 -6.69 -9.26
N SER A 111 19.08 -6.44 -10.56
CA SER A 111 19.13 -7.52 -11.54
C SER A 111 20.45 -8.27 -11.34
N PHE A 112 20.40 -9.43 -10.70
CA PHE A 112 21.54 -10.34 -10.69
C PHE A 112 21.56 -11.09 -12.03
N ILE A 113 22.32 -10.58 -12.99
CA ILE A 113 22.62 -11.31 -14.22
C ILE A 113 23.78 -12.24 -13.90
N SER A 114 23.54 -13.54 -13.77
CA SER A 114 24.62 -14.53 -13.74
C SER A 114 25.39 -14.45 -15.07
N ARG A 115 26.67 -14.07 -15.00
CA ARG A 115 27.56 -13.90 -16.16
C ARG A 115 28.11 -15.23 -16.70
N ASP A 116 27.34 -16.30 -16.66
CA ASP A 116 27.84 -17.64 -17.00
C ASP A 116 27.42 -18.16 -18.38
N ASN A 117 26.91 -17.30 -19.28
CA ASN A 117 26.60 -17.71 -20.66
C ASN A 117 26.95 -16.62 -21.71
N MET A 118 28.22 -16.22 -21.77
CA MET A 118 28.76 -15.56 -22.97
C MET A 118 30.10 -16.19 -23.37
N ASP A 119 30.10 -17.48 -23.71
CA ASP A 119 31.12 -18.06 -24.58
C ASP A 119 30.63 -19.37 -25.18
N PHE A 120 29.83 -19.32 -26.26
CA PHE A 120 29.70 -20.42 -27.24
C PHE A 120 28.83 -19.93 -28.42
N ASP A 121 29.40 -19.07 -29.29
CA ASP A 121 29.11 -19.14 -30.73
C ASP A 121 30.13 -18.30 -31.52
N LYS A 122 31.33 -18.85 -31.62
CA LYS A 122 32.27 -18.57 -32.72
C LYS A 122 32.83 -19.90 -33.20
N LEU A 123 32.07 -20.67 -34.00
CA LEU A 123 32.62 -21.47 -35.11
C LEU A 123 31.52 -22.16 -35.95
N SER A 124 31.06 -21.49 -36.99
CA SER A 124 30.74 -22.04 -38.32
C SER A 124 30.08 -20.87 -39.09
N HIS A 125 30.44 -20.49 -40.31
CA HIS A 125 31.05 -21.22 -41.41
C HIS A 125 31.64 -20.16 -42.38
N SER A 126 32.89 -20.35 -42.80
CA SER A 126 33.53 -19.58 -43.87
C SER A 126 33.19 -20.18 -45.23
N MET A 127 32.73 -19.39 -46.19
CA MET A 127 32.89 -19.62 -47.63
C MET A 127 33.00 -18.25 -48.35
N ASP A 128 34.15 -18.02 -48.98
CA ASP A 128 34.48 -17.22 -50.19
C ASP A 128 33.99 -15.75 -50.31
N GLY A 129 34.77 -14.69 -50.57
CA GLY A 129 36.16 -14.43 -51.00
C GLY A 129 36.13 -13.13 -51.86
N PRO A 130 37.03 -12.13 -51.74
CA PRO A 130 36.97 -10.93 -52.59
C PRO A 130 37.85 -11.06 -53.85
N VAL A 131 37.26 -10.88 -55.04
CA VAL A 131 37.98 -10.79 -56.32
C VAL A 131 38.52 -9.36 -56.50
N LEU A 132 39.85 -9.23 -56.50
CA LEU A 132 40.57 -8.03 -56.91
C LEU A 132 40.57 -7.90 -58.44
N LYS A 133 40.20 -6.70 -58.93
CA LYS A 133 40.34 -6.28 -60.32
C LYS A 133 41.81 -6.06 -60.66
N MET A 134 42.23 -6.59 -61.81
CA MET A 134 43.29 -6.05 -62.65
C MET A 134 42.86 -6.19 -64.11
#